data_AF-A0A1G1AIM7-F1
#
_entry.id   AF-A0A1G1AIM7-F1
#
_cell.length_a   1.000
_cell.length_b   1.000
_cell.length_c   1.000
_cell.angle_alpha   90.00
_cell.angle_beta   90.00
_cell.angle_gamma   90.00
#
_symmetry.space_group_name_H-M   'P 1'
#
loop_
_entity.id
_entity.type
_entity.pdbx_description
1 polymer ?
#
loop_
_entity_poly.entity_id
_entity_poly.type
_entity_poly.pdbx_seq_one_letter_code
_entity_poly.pdbx_strand_id
1 'polypeptide(L)'
;MNLPDKQQRNARFWRKFLRLTRGRVPVLRTLEVVAGEENDAAFRAVISSIKEAMEQGTSMSQALRKYPSEFSASVIELVGMAEKSGAWDEILREIVDGLSEGTFE
;
A
#
# COMPACT_ATOMS: atom_id res chain seq x y z
N MET A 1 5.58 -18.90 -12.18
CA MET A 1 4.28 -19.03 -11.49
C MET A 1 3.57 -17.70 -11.66
N ASN A 2 2.43 -17.63 -12.35
CA ASN A 2 1.66 -16.39 -12.40
C ASN A 2 1.04 -16.19 -11.01
N LEU A 3 1.41 -15.11 -10.32
CA LEU A 3 0.77 -14.74 -9.06
C LEU A 3 -0.74 -14.51 -9.32
N PRO A 4 -1.64 -14.82 -8.38
CA PRO A 4 -3.07 -14.49 -8.52
C PRO A 4 -3.26 -13.00 -8.87
N ASP A 5 -4.27 -12.66 -9.68
CA ASP A 5 -4.51 -11.29 -10.18
C ASP A 5 -4.45 -10.22 -9.09
N LYS A 6 -4.95 -10.57 -7.89
CA LYS A 6 -4.93 -9.75 -6.69
C LYS A 6 -3.52 -9.45 -6.18
N GLN A 7 -2.66 -10.46 -6.08
CA GLN A 7 -1.31 -10.31 -5.56
C GLN A 7 -0.46 -9.48 -6.55
N GLN A 8 -0.66 -9.68 -7.86
CA GLN A 8 -0.07 -8.80 -8.88
C GLN A 8 -0.56 -7.35 -8.79
N ARG A 9 -1.86 -7.14 -8.54
CA ARG A 9 -2.44 -5.79 -8.34
C ARG A 9 -1.81 -5.11 -7.13
N ASN A 10 -1.72 -5.79 -6.00
CA ASN A 10 -1.06 -5.28 -4.80
C ASN A 10 0.42 -4.93 -5.03
N ALA A 11 1.16 -5.81 -5.70
CA ALA A 11 2.56 -5.54 -6.06
C ALA A 11 2.69 -4.29 -6.95
N ARG A 12 1.79 -4.11 -7.93
CA ARG A 12 1.75 -2.90 -8.77
C ARG A 12 1.42 -1.65 -7.95
N PHE A 13 0.45 -1.73 -7.04
CA PHE A 13 0.10 -0.64 -6.13
C PHE A 13 1.30 -0.19 -5.30
N TRP A 14 1.94 -1.10 -4.56
CA TRP A 14 3.07 -0.78 -3.69
C TRP A 14 4.28 -0.26 -4.46
N ARG A 15 4.55 -0.81 -5.66
CA ARG A 15 5.63 -0.31 -6.53
C ARG A 15 5.39 1.11 -7.02
N LYS A 16 4.14 1.45 -7.38
CA LYS A 16 3.77 2.83 -7.73
C LYS A 16 3.86 3.75 -6.51
N PHE A 17 3.34 3.31 -5.37
CA PHE A 17 3.38 4.05 -4.11
C PHE A 17 4.82 4.41 -3.73
N LEU A 18 5.73 3.43 -3.69
CA LEU A 18 7.15 3.62 -3.43
C LEU A 18 7.79 4.64 -4.38
N ARG A 19 7.55 4.53 -5.69
CA ARG A 19 8.11 5.48 -6.67
C ARG A 19 7.68 6.92 -6.39
N LEU A 20 6.40 7.12 -6.11
CA LEU A 20 5.84 8.45 -5.89
C LEU A 20 6.34 9.05 -4.57
N THR A 21 6.37 8.26 -3.49
CA THR A 21 6.87 8.74 -2.19
C THR A 21 8.37 9.03 -2.22
N ARG A 22 9.18 8.24 -2.94
CA ARG A 22 10.60 8.56 -3.21
C ARG A 22 10.78 9.87 -3.99
N GLY A 23 9.84 10.17 -4.89
CA GLY A 23 9.74 11.45 -5.59
C GLY A 23 9.29 12.62 -4.70
N ARG A 24 9.17 12.41 -3.37
CA ARG A 24 8.67 13.37 -2.39
C ARG A 24 7.22 13.81 -2.62
N VAL A 25 6.44 13.00 -3.33
CA VAL A 25 5.00 13.22 -3.43
C VAL A 25 4.39 12.88 -2.06
N PRO A 26 3.61 13.79 -1.45
CA PRO A 26 2.94 13.51 -0.18
C PRO A 26 2.11 12.24 -0.22
N VAL A 27 2.02 11.50 0.89
CA VAL A 27 1.32 10.21 0.94
C VAL A 27 -0.14 10.31 0.51
N LEU A 28 -0.87 11.33 1.00
CA LEU A 28 -2.28 11.55 0.61
C LEU A 28 -2.43 11.77 -0.90
N ARG A 29 -1.52 12.53 -1.50
CA ARG A 29 -1.49 12.76 -2.96
C ARG A 29 -1.11 11.50 -3.71
N THR A 30 -0.21 10.69 -3.17
CA THR A 30 0.17 9.39 -3.73
C THR A 30 -1.03 8.45 -3.79
N LEU A 31 -1.81 8.36 -2.70
CA LEU A 31 -3.03 7.56 -2.64
C LEU A 31 -4.08 8.02 -3.66
N GLU A 32 -4.26 9.32 -3.82
CA GLU A 32 -5.15 9.91 -4.82
C GLU A 32 -4.73 9.53 -6.25
N VAL A 33 -3.44 9.65 -6.58
CA VAL A 33 -2.90 9.30 -7.90
C VAL A 33 -3.09 7.82 -8.21
N VAL A 34 -2.71 6.93 -7.28
CA VAL A 34 -2.82 5.48 -7.53
C VAL A 34 -4.28 5.01 -7.56
N ALA A 35 -5.20 5.65 -6.83
CA ALA A 35 -6.64 5.39 -6.96
C ALA A 35 -7.18 5.83 -8.33
N GLY A 36 -6.75 6.99 -8.83
CA GLY A 36 -7.15 7.49 -10.15
C GLY A 36 -6.73 6.58 -11.31
N GLU A 37 -5.61 5.88 -11.16
CA GLU A 37 -5.07 4.94 -12.16
C GLU A 37 -5.49 3.47 -11.95
N GLU A 38 -6.20 3.15 -10.88
CA GLU A 38 -6.64 1.78 -10.61
C GLU A 38 -7.78 1.40 -11.58
N ASN A 39 -7.82 0.17 -12.07
CA ASN A 39 -8.87 -0.30 -12.97
C ASN A 39 -9.95 -1.07 -12.19
N ASP A 40 -9.57 -1.73 -11.10
CA ASP A 40 -10.50 -2.43 -10.22
C ASP A 40 -11.31 -1.43 -9.38
N ALA A 41 -12.63 -1.35 -9.64
CA ALA A 41 -13.51 -0.43 -8.93
C ALA A 41 -13.59 -0.71 -7.41
N ALA A 42 -13.53 -1.98 -7.00
CA ALA A 42 -13.56 -2.34 -5.58
C ALA A 42 -12.26 -1.94 -4.89
N PHE A 43 -11.12 -2.23 -5.52
CA PHE A 43 -9.82 -1.84 -4.96
C PHE A 43 -9.61 -0.32 -4.96
N ARG A 44 -10.11 0.39 -5.97
CA ARG A 44 -10.15 1.86 -5.99
C ARG A 44 -10.89 2.44 -4.79
N ALA A 45 -12.05 1.86 -4.45
CA ALA A 45 -12.83 2.27 -3.28
C ALA A 45 -12.05 2.02 -1.97
N VAL A 46 -11.32 0.89 -1.88
CA VAL A 46 -10.42 0.60 -0.75
C VAL A 46 -9.34 1.66 -0.60
N ILE A 47 -8.61 1.99 -1.67
CA ILE A 47 -7.56 3.03 -1.64
C ILE A 47 -8.14 4.39 -1.23
N SER A 48 -9.30 4.74 -1.78
CA SER A 48 -9.97 6.02 -1.47
C SER A 48 -10.36 6.11 0.00
N SER A 49 -10.90 5.03 0.57
CA SER A 49 -11.27 5.01 2.00
C SER A 49 -10.04 5.01 2.92
N ILE A 50 -8.92 4.40 2.51
CA ILE A 50 -7.64 4.53 3.23
C ILE A 50 -7.19 6.00 3.27
N LYS A 51 -7.25 6.69 2.13
CA LYS A 51 -6.92 8.13 2.04
C LYS A 51 -7.81 8.95 2.98
N GLU A 52 -9.12 8.74 2.94
CA GLU A 52 -10.09 9.46 3.79
C GLU A 52 -9.82 9.22 5.28
N ALA A 53 -9.52 7.98 5.68
CA ALA A 53 -9.17 7.67 7.06
C ALA A 53 -7.90 8.40 7.51
N MET A 54 -6.90 8.51 6.63
CA MET A 54 -5.66 9.25 6.91
C MET A 54 -5.90 10.76 6.98
N GLU A 55 -6.77 11.32 6.15
CA GLU A 55 -7.20 12.72 6.24
C GLU A 55 -7.88 13.04 7.58
N GLN A 56 -8.54 12.05 8.18
CA GLN A 56 -9.15 12.13 9.51
C GLN A 56 -8.17 11.87 10.67
N GLY A 57 -6.88 11.66 10.38
CA GLY A 57 -5.84 11.47 11.39
C GLY A 57 -5.60 10.00 11.80
N THR A 58 -6.19 9.03 11.09
CA THR A 58 -5.85 7.61 11.28
C THR A 58 -4.46 7.32 10.69
N SER A 59 -3.67 6.46 11.33
CA SER A 59 -2.40 6.02 10.70
C SER A 59 -2.67 5.15 9.46
N MET A 60 -1.73 5.09 8.53
CA MET A 60 -1.81 4.25 7.35
C MET A 60 -1.94 2.76 7.74
N SER A 61 -1.14 2.28 8.68
CA SER A 61 -1.24 0.89 9.17
C SER A 61 -2.63 0.57 9.74
N GLN A 62 -3.21 1.49 10.52
CA GLN A 62 -4.57 1.34 11.04
C GLN A 62 -5.64 1.38 9.95
N ALA A 63 -5.48 2.24 8.94
CA ALA A 63 -6.39 2.31 7.80
C ALA A 63 -6.34 1.02 6.97
N LEU A 64 -5.15 0.46 6.72
CA LEU A 64 -4.97 -0.81 5.99
C LEU A 64 -5.59 -2.00 6.73
N ARG A 65 -5.55 -2.01 8.08
CA ARG A 65 -6.17 -3.07 8.91
C ARG A 65 -7.67 -3.24 8.68
N LYS A 66 -8.37 -2.23 8.15
CA LYS A 66 -9.79 -2.33 7.79
C LYS A 66 -10.03 -3.25 6.59
N TYR A 67 -8.99 -3.61 5.84
CA TYR A 67 -9.06 -4.40 4.61
C TYR A 67 -8.14 -5.63 4.66
N PRO A 68 -8.35 -6.56 5.60
CA PRO A 68 -7.50 -7.75 5.73
C PRO A 68 -7.63 -8.71 4.54
N SER A 69 -8.71 -8.59 3.76
CA SER A 69 -8.81 -9.31 2.51
C SER A 69 -7.80 -8.78 1.50
N GLU A 70 -7.48 -7.49 1.50
CA GLU A 70 -6.61 -6.82 0.52
C GLU A 70 -5.15 -6.75 0.95
N PHE A 71 -4.87 -6.52 2.24
CA PHE A 71 -3.53 -6.38 2.77
C PHE A 71 -3.28 -7.43 3.84
N SER A 72 -2.22 -8.21 3.67
CA SER A 72 -1.83 -9.21 4.66
C SER A 72 -1.34 -8.57 5.95
N ALA A 73 -1.41 -9.32 7.04
CA ALA A 73 -0.93 -8.88 8.35
C ALA A 73 0.55 -8.46 8.30
N SER A 74 1.39 -9.20 7.58
CA SER A 74 2.81 -8.89 7.42
C SER A 74 3.05 -7.54 6.74
N VAL A 75 2.31 -7.25 5.65
CA VAL A 75 2.40 -5.94 4.98
C VAL A 75 1.98 -4.81 5.92
N ILE A 76 0.91 -5.01 6.69
CA ILE A 76 0.40 -4.03 7.65
C ILE A 76 1.43 -3.74 8.74
N GLU A 77 2.10 -4.76 9.28
CA GLU A 77 3.12 -4.59 10.32
C GLU A 77 4.35 -3.84 9.79
N LEU A 78 4.80 -4.16 8.57
CA LEU A 78 5.88 -3.43 7.91
C LEU A 78 5.51 -1.96 7.70
N VAL A 79 4.30 -1.65 7.25
CA VAL A 79 3.83 -0.24 7.16
C VAL A 79 3.87 0.43 8.52
N GLY A 80 3.43 -0.26 9.59
CA GLY A 80 3.50 0.27 10.95
C GLY A 80 4.93 0.52 11.43
N MET A 81 5.89 -0.32 11.03
CA MET A 81 7.32 -0.09 11.28
C MET A 81 7.82 1.14 10.54
N ALA A 82 7.46 1.30 9.26
CA ALA A 82 7.83 2.45 8.44
C ALA A 82 7.31 3.78 9.00
N GLU A 83 6.06 3.78 9.49
CA GLU A 83 5.46 4.95 10.15
C GLU A 83 6.22 5.36 11.41
N LYS A 84 6.62 4.39 12.24
CA LYS A 84 7.28 4.65 13.52
C LYS A 84 8.75 5.05 13.37
N SER A 85 9.46 4.41 12.45
CA SER A 85 10.91 4.63 12.25
C SER A 85 11.21 5.75 11.26
N GLY A 86 10.25 6.11 10.42
CA GLY A 86 10.46 6.98 9.26
C GLY A 86 11.19 6.30 8.10
N ALA A 87 11.54 5.00 8.21
CA ALA A 87 12.29 4.23 7.21
C ALA A 87 11.40 3.76 6.04
N TRP A 88 10.60 4.66 5.47
CA TRP A 88 9.65 4.36 4.39
C TRP A 88 10.31 3.74 3.17
N ASP A 89 11.45 4.29 2.71
CA ASP A 89 12.08 3.84 1.48
C ASP A 89 12.65 2.41 1.56
N GLU A 90 13.18 2.03 2.72
CA GLU A 90 13.70 0.68 2.96
C GLU A 90 12.57 -0.33 3.10
N ILE A 91 11.59 -0.02 3.97
CA ILE A 91 10.53 -0.98 4.31
C ILE A 91 9.53 -1.13 3.15
N LEU A 92 9.22 -0.06 2.41
CA LEU A 92 8.38 -0.18 1.21
C LEU A 92 9.08 -0.99 0.10
N ARG A 93 10.43 -0.99 0.05
CA ARG A 93 11.17 -1.88 -0.86
C ARG A 93 10.98 -3.34 -0.47
N GLU A 94 11.12 -3.67 0.81
CA GLU A 94 10.88 -5.02 1.33
C GLU A 94 9.45 -5.50 1.01
N ILE A 95 8.44 -4.63 1.16
CA ILE A 95 7.05 -4.95 0.78
C ILE A 95 6.95 -5.26 -0.72
N VAL A 96 7.54 -4.45 -1.58
CA VAL A 96 7.47 -4.64 -3.04
C VAL A 96 8.17 -5.92 -3.47
N ASP A 97 9.34 -6.20 -2.91
CA ASP A 97 10.14 -7.38 -3.24
C ASP A 97 9.43 -8.64 -2.77
N GLY A 98 8.98 -8.69 -1.51
CA GLY A 98 8.26 -9.85 -1.00
C GLY A 98 6.92 -10.12 -1.69
N LEU A 99 6.20 -9.08 -2.13
CA LEU A 99 4.98 -9.28 -2.93
C LEU A 99 5.27 -9.81 -4.34
N SER A 100 6.45 -9.49 -4.89
CA SER A 100 6.88 -9.97 -6.21
C SER A 100 7.37 -11.42 -6.14
N GLU A 101 7.95 -11.82 -5.02
CA GLU A 101 8.41 -13.17 -4.74
C GLU A 101 7.31 -14.09 -4.19
N GLY A 102 6.18 -13.54 -3.76
CA GLY A 102 5.07 -14.28 -3.18
C GLY A 102 5.33 -14.72 -1.73
N THR A 103 6.18 -14.01 -1.00
CA THR A 103 6.56 -14.32 0.39
C THR A 103 5.58 -13.76 1.42
N PHE A 104 4.67 -12.88 0.99
CA PHE A 104 3.53 -12.44 1.79
C PHE A 104 2.30 -13.26 1.43
N GLU A 105 1.81 -14.04 2.39
CA GLU A 105 0.52 -14.77 2.35
C GLU A 105 -0.68 -13.84 2.56
#